data_AF-A0A0E2NNQ6-F1
#
_entry.id   AF-A0A0E2NNQ6-F1
#
_cell.length_a   1.000
_cell.length_b   1.000
_cell.length_c   1.000
_cell.angle_alpha   90.00
_cell.angle_beta   90.00
_cell.angle_gamma   90.00
#
_symmetry.space_group_name_H-M   'P 1'
#
loop_
_entity.id
_entity.type
_entity.pdbx_description
1 polymer ?
#
loop_
_entity_poly.entity_id
_entity_poly.type
_entity_poly.pdbx_seq_one_letter_code
_entity_poly.pdbx_strand_id
1 'polypeptide(L)' 'MAAPVSLTRQSWHGVTYMHTKMDFSRLEANAAAWLKRHLEDVRDTFGEGQAYAVAVELEDDPWTVLQLYVEDVRDAARAA' A
#
# COMPACT_ATOMS: atom_id res chain seq x y z
N MET A 1 14.06 -11.76 -17.73
CA MET A 1 12.88 -12.60 -17.42
C MET A 1 13.04 -13.11 -16.00
N ALA A 2 12.35 -12.50 -15.02
CA ALA A 2 12.40 -12.93 -13.62
C ALA A 2 11.33 -14.01 -13.38
N ALA A 3 11.72 -15.13 -12.77
CA ALA A 3 10.82 -16.25 -12.53
C ALA A 3 9.82 -15.94 -11.39
N PRO A 4 8.55 -16.36 -11.49
CA PRO A 4 7.60 -16.21 -10.39
C PRO A 4 7.96 -17.16 -9.24
N VAL A 5 8.18 -16.59 -8.05
CA VAL A 5 8.44 -17.36 -6.82
C VAL A 5 7.19 -18.17 -6.45
N SER A 6 7.31 -19.49 -6.45
CA SER A 6 6.25 -20.43 -6.03
C SER A 6 6.25 -20.60 -4.51
N LEU A 7 5.05 -20.62 -3.92
CA LEU A 7 4.79 -20.55 -2.49
C LEU A 7 4.69 -21.96 -1.89
N THR A 8 5.67 -22.37 -1.09
CA THR A 8 5.53 -23.52 -0.19
C THR A 8 4.95 -23.04 1.13
N ARG A 9 3.87 -23.66 1.60
CA ARG A 9 3.28 -23.42 2.93
C ARG A 9 4.33 -23.73 4.00
N GLN A 10 4.84 -22.72 4.70
CA GLN A 10 5.73 -22.91 5.85
C GLN A 10 4.98 -22.50 7.13
N SER A 11 4.76 -23.45 8.04
CA SER A 11 4.26 -23.17 9.39
C SER A 11 5.40 -23.34 10.39
N TRP A 12 5.69 -22.31 11.17
CA TRP A 12 6.57 -22.37 12.34
C TRP A 12 5.81 -21.85 13.56
N HIS A 13 5.79 -22.62 14.65
CA HIS A 13 5.24 -22.26 15.97
C HIS A 13 3.79 -21.72 16.02
N GLY A 14 2.88 -22.26 15.21
CA GLY A 14 1.44 -21.90 15.30
C GLY A 14 1.10 -20.50 14.79
N VAL A 15 2.08 -19.74 14.28
CA VAL A 15 1.86 -18.48 13.57
C VAL A 15 1.66 -18.80 12.09
N THR A 16 0.45 -18.53 11.59
CA THR A 16 0.18 -18.59 10.15
C THR A 16 0.76 -17.32 9.53
N TYR A 17 1.87 -17.45 8.82
CA TYR A 17 2.41 -16.37 8.00
C TYR A 17 1.54 -16.22 6.75
N MET A 18 0.67 -15.21 6.75
CA MET A 18 0.03 -14.72 5.53
C MET A 18 1.13 -14.07 4.67
N HIS A 19 1.65 -14.81 3.71
CA HIS A 19 2.65 -14.28 2.77
C HIS A 19 1.95 -13.46 1.69
N THR A 20 1.76 -12.17 1.95
CA THR A 20 1.25 -11.22 0.96
C THR A 20 2.29 -11.05 -0.14
N LYS A 21 2.00 -11.58 -1.34
CA LYS A 21 2.87 -11.41 -2.51
C LYS A 21 2.74 -9.99 -3.04
N MET A 22 3.76 -9.18 -2.84
CA MET A 22 3.84 -7.82 -3.37
C MET A 22 4.71 -7.81 -4.64
N ASP A 23 4.17 -7.27 -5.74
CA ASP A 23 4.92 -7.11 -6.98
C ASP A 23 5.76 -5.84 -6.93
N PHE A 24 7.02 -5.99 -6.51
CA PHE A 24 7.97 -4.88 -6.40
C PHE A 24 8.33 -4.26 -7.76
N SER A 25 8.13 -4.97 -8.87
CA SER A 25 8.42 -4.42 -10.21
C SER A 25 7.45 -3.31 -10.61
N ARG A 26 6.30 -3.20 -9.92
CA ARG A 26 5.27 -2.19 -10.14
C ARG A 26 5.03 -1.33 -8.90
N LEU A 27 5.95 -1.36 -7.92
CA LEU A 27 5.79 -0.70 -6.63
C LEU A 27 5.44 0.78 -6.78
N GLU A 28 6.23 1.50 -7.57
CA GLU A 28 6.03 2.93 -7.83
C GLU A 28 4.66 3.22 -8.44
N ALA A 29 4.30 2.48 -9.50
CA ALA A 29 3.01 2.64 -10.18
C ALA A 29 1.82 2.34 -9.24
N ASN A 30 1.96 1.31 -8.41
CA ASN A 30 0.92 0.92 -7.46
C ASN A 30 0.78 1.95 -6.33
N ALA A 31 1.90 2.44 -5.79
CA ALA A 31 1.90 3.48 -4.76
C ALA A 31 1.33 4.82 -5.29
N ALA A 32 1.66 5.21 -6.52
CA ALA A 32 1.10 6.40 -7.15
C ALA A 32 -0.42 6.27 -7.40
N ALA A 33 -0.86 5.09 -7.86
CA ALA A 33 -2.29 4.81 -8.04
C ALA A 33 -3.05 4.82 -6.70
N TRP A 34 -2.45 4.24 -5.66
CA TRP A 34 -2.97 4.28 -4.30
C TRP A 34 -3.07 5.72 -3.78
N LEU A 35 -2.00 6.53 -3.94
CA LEU A 35 -1.98 7.93 -3.49
C LEU A 35 -3.10 8.74 -4.13
N LYS A 36 -3.32 8.57 -5.44
CA LYS A 36 -4.42 9.24 -6.14
C LYS A 36 -5.77 8.92 -5.51
N ARG A 37 -6.05 7.62 -5.28
CA ARG A 37 -7.29 7.17 -4.65
C ARG A 37 -7.41 7.70 -3.21
N HIS A 38 -6.33 7.67 -2.44
CA HIS A 38 -6.30 8.17 -1.07
C HIS A 38 -6.66 9.66 -1.01
N LEU A 39 -6.12 10.47 -1.91
CA LEU A 39 -6.45 11.89 -2.00
C LEU A 39 -7.90 12.13 -2.45
N GLU A 40 -8.43 11.30 -3.35
CA GLU A 40 -9.85 11.32 -3.71
C GLU A 40 -10.75 11.02 -2.49
N ASP A 41 -10.41 9.99 -1.70
CA ASP A 41 -11.15 9.62 -0.49
C ASP A 41 -11.08 10.73 0.59
N VAL A 42 -9.90 11.35 0.77
CA VAL A 42 -9.71 12.49 1.68
C VAL A 42 -10.52 13.69 1.21
N ARG A 43 -10.52 13.99 -0.09
CA ARG A 43 -11.33 15.08 -0.66
C ARG A 43 -12.82 14.84 -0.43
N ASP A 44 -13.29 13.63 -0.68
CA ASP A 44 -14.72 13.31 -0.59
C ASP A 44 -15.20 13.29 0.88
N THR A 45 -14.30 13.01 1.83
CA THR A 45 -14.62 12.96 3.27
C THR A 45 -14.44 14.30 4.00
N PHE A 46 -13.35 15.01 3.69
CA PHE A 46 -12.90 16.20 4.44
C PHE A 46 -12.83 17.48 3.60
N GLY A 47 -13.07 17.39 2.29
CA GLY A 47 -13.07 18.51 1.36
C GLY A 47 -11.71 18.79 0.69
N GLU A 48 -11.76 19.66 -0.33
CA GLU A 48 -10.62 19.98 -1.20
C GLU A 48 -9.40 20.53 -0.45
N GLY A 49 -9.62 21.40 0.55
CA GLY A 49 -8.53 22.03 1.30
C GLY A 49 -7.70 21.02 2.10
N GLN A 50 -8.35 19.99 2.66
CA GLN A 50 -7.66 18.94 3.38
C GLN A 50 -6.92 18.00 2.42
N ALA A 51 -7.52 17.65 1.29
CA ALA A 51 -6.86 16.86 0.26
C ALA A 51 -5.60 17.56 -0.26
N TYR A 52 -5.65 18.88 -0.48
CA TYR A 52 -4.49 19.67 -0.87
C TYR A 52 -3.40 19.67 0.20
N ALA A 53 -3.75 19.90 1.47
CA ALA A 53 -2.78 19.89 2.57
C ALA A 53 -2.06 18.53 2.69
N VAL A 54 -2.81 17.43 2.60
CA VAL A 54 -2.25 16.07 2.60
C VAL A 54 -1.38 15.82 1.37
N ALA A 55 -1.79 16.27 0.18
CA ALA A 55 -0.98 16.13 -1.02
C ALA A 55 0.39 16.82 -0.89
N VAL A 56 0.41 18.04 -0.33
CA VAL A 56 1.66 18.79 -0.08
C VAL A 56 2.55 18.07 0.93
N GLU A 57 1.99 17.57 2.03
CA GLU A 57 2.76 16.82 3.04
C GLU A 57 3.38 15.55 2.45
N LEU A 58 2.61 14.79 1.66
CA LEU A 58 3.05 13.54 1.07
C LEU A 58 4.00 13.73 -0.14
N GLU A 59 3.98 14.90 -0.78
CA GLU A 59 4.97 15.26 -1.81
C GLU A 59 6.36 15.49 -1.20
N ASP A 60 6.42 16.10 -0.01
CA ASP A 60 7.68 16.37 0.70
C ASP A 60 8.31 15.08 1.30
N ASP A 61 7.48 14.08 1.65
CA ASP A 61 7.94 12.79 2.14
C ASP A 61 7.38 11.57 1.36
N PRO A 62 8.06 11.17 0.25
CA PRO A 62 7.71 9.98 -0.52
C PRO A 62 7.78 8.67 0.27
N TRP A 63 8.53 8.62 1.38
CA TRP A 63 8.62 7.42 2.20
C TRP A 63 7.33 7.17 2.97
N THR A 64 6.66 8.23 3.41
CA THR A 64 5.34 8.12 4.06
C THR A 64 4.29 7.56 3.10
N VAL A 65 4.30 7.93 1.82
CA VAL A 65 3.42 7.35 0.80
C VAL A 65 3.60 5.83 0.69
N LEU A 66 4.85 5.37 0.64
CA LEU A 66 5.15 3.94 0.55
C LEU A 66 4.72 3.18 1.81
N GLN A 67 4.93 3.76 3.00
CA GLN A 67 4.49 3.14 4.25
C GLN A 67 2.97 2.99 4.29
N LEU A 68 2.23 4.06 4.01
CA LEU A 68 0.76 4.04 4.04
C LEU A 68 0.19 3.04 3.02
N TYR A 69 0.77 2.97 1.82
CA TYR A 69 0.42 1.96 0.82
C TYR A 69 0.65 0.53 1.32
N VAL A 70 1.80 0.24 1.93
CA VAL A 70 2.11 -1.10 2.47
C VAL A 70 1.16 -1.48 3.60
N GLU A 71 0.81 -0.52 4.47
CA GLU A 71 -0.13 -0.74 5.57
C GLU A 71 -1.55 -1.02 5.05
N ASP A 72 -2.02 -0.29 4.04
CA ASP A 72 -3.29 -0.56 3.36
C ASP A 72 -3.33 -1.97 2.74
N VAL A 73 -2.28 -2.37 2.03
CA VAL A 73 -2.15 -3.72 1.46
C VAL A 73 -2.15 -4.79 2.56
N ARG A 74 -1.52 -4.51 3.71
CA ARG A 74 -1.45 -5.44 4.83
C ARG A 74 -2.82 -5.63 5.48
N ASP A 75 -3.57 -4.54 5.67
CA ASP A 75 -4.90 -4.61 6.27
C ASP A 75 -5.92 -5.25 5.31
N ALA A 76 -5.82 -4.98 3.99
CA ALA A 76 -6.59 -5.68 2.98
C ALA A 76 -6.33 -7.21 3.00
N ALA A 77 -5.08 -7.63 3.21
CA ALA A 77 -4.73 -9.05 3.32
C ALA A 77 -5.21 -9.70 4.62
N ARG A 78 -5.42 -8.92 5.70
CA ARG A 78 -5.99 -9.41 6.97
C ARG A 78 -7.51 -9.53 6.93
N ALA A 79 -8.17 -8.69 6.13
CA ALA A 79 -9.63 -8.67 6.00
C ALA A 79 -10.20 -9.72 5.03
N ALA A 80 -9.33 -10.32 4.20
CA ALA A 80 -9.67 -11.37 3.23
C ALA A 80 -9.59 -12.78 3.82
#